data_AF-A0A7H9GLQ8-F1
#
_entry.id   AF-A0A7H9GLQ8-F1
#
_cell.length_a   1.000
_cell.length_b   1.000
_cell.length_c   1.000
_cell.angle_alpha   90.00
_cell.angle_beta   90.00
_cell.angle_gamma   90.00
#
_symmetry.space_group_name_H-M   'P 1'
#
loop_
_entity.id
_entity.type
_entity.pdbx_description
1 polymer ?
#
loop_
_entity_poly.entity_id
_entity_poly.type
_entity_poly.pdbx_seq_one_letter_code
_entity_poly.pdbx_strand_id
1 'polypeptide(L)'
;MTEVFKYTWLLLKEEPVYIALIFMITGTGVIFAYFLKNIFRSQKSRIIWMIASFLMSVMVSVIAVEPEVTYVKIQKKKNEITFILENCKVSAFEAQQAGLFGTTKDAWSCPDGITRYLPVKYRPEAGSSEKMQSELH
;
A
#
# COMPACT_ATOMS: atom_id res chain seq x y z
N MET A 1 6.59 -21.04 -2.51
CA MET A 1 5.25 -20.92 -1.88
C MET A 1 5.34 -20.38 -0.46
N THR A 2 6.23 -20.91 0.38
CA THR A 2 6.48 -20.43 1.76
C THR A 2 6.87 -18.95 1.84
N GLU A 3 7.79 -18.48 1.00
CA GLU A 3 8.18 -17.06 0.96
C GLU A 3 7.01 -16.15 0.55
N VAL A 4 6.20 -16.57 -0.43
CA VAL A 4 5.02 -15.82 -0.88
C VAL A 4 4.03 -15.64 0.27
N PHE A 5 3.74 -16.70 1.03
CA PHE A 5 2.85 -16.60 2.20
C PHE A 5 3.44 -15.72 3.30
N LYS A 6 4.75 -15.79 3.54
CA LYS A 6 5.45 -14.93 4.50
C LYS A 6 5.37 -13.45 4.12
N TYR A 7 5.69 -13.09 2.88
CA TYR A 7 5.59 -11.70 2.42
C TYR A 7 4.14 -11.22 2.36
N THR A 8 3.20 -12.09 1.97
CA THR A 8 1.76 -11.77 2.02
C THR A 8 1.34 -11.45 3.44
N TRP A 9 1.73 -12.27 4.42
CA TRP A 9 1.42 -12.03 5.83
C TRP A 9 2.02 -10.70 6.33
N LEU A 10 3.29 -10.43 6.02
CA LEU A 10 3.94 -9.18 6.38
C LEU A 10 3.23 -7.97 5.75
N LEU A 11 2.86 -8.06 4.47
CA LEU A 11 2.16 -7.01 3.74
C LEU A 11 0.78 -6.71 4.35
N LEU A 12 0.01 -7.76 4.67
CA LEU A 12 -1.32 -7.61 5.26
C LEU A 12 -1.27 -7.00 6.67
N LYS A 13 -0.21 -7.31 7.43
CA LYS A 13 0.04 -6.70 8.75
C LYS A 13 0.42 -5.22 8.63
N GLU A 14 1.17 -4.87 7.59
CA GLU A 14 1.67 -3.52 7.36
C GLU A 14 0.57 -2.57 6.88
N GLU A 15 -0.19 -2.98 5.86
CA GLU A 15 -1.24 -2.18 5.25
C GLU A 15 -2.51 -3.02 5.03
N PRO A 16 -3.58 -2.81 5.83
CA PRO A 16 -4.80 -3.61 5.75
C PRO A 16 -5.58 -3.39 4.44
N VAL A 17 -5.24 -2.37 3.65
CA VAL A 17 -5.82 -2.12 2.33
C VAL A 17 -5.65 -3.33 1.40
N TYR A 18 -4.55 -4.07 1.51
CA TYR A 18 -4.34 -5.27 0.71
C TYR A 18 -5.27 -6.43 1.10
N ILE A 19 -5.78 -6.48 2.33
CA ILE A 19 -6.82 -7.44 2.73
C ILE A 19 -8.08 -7.18 1.90
N ALA A 20 -8.53 -5.92 1.87
CA ALA A 20 -9.70 -5.52 1.10
C ALA A 20 -9.51 -5.80 -0.40
N LEU A 21 -8.33 -5.50 -0.95
CA LEU A 21 -8.02 -5.74 -2.36
C LEU A 21 -8.03 -7.23 -2.72
N ILE A 22 -7.45 -8.11 -1.88
CA ILE A 22 -7.51 -9.57 -2.08
C ILE A 22 -8.94 -10.07 -2.03
N PHE A 23 -9.77 -9.60 -1.10
CA PHE A 23 -11.18 -9.97 -1.03
C PHE A 23 -11.98 -9.52 -2.25
N MET A 24 -11.70 -8.33 -2.79
CA MET A 24 -12.36 -7.83 -4.00
C MET A 24 -12.02 -8.68 -5.23
N ILE A 25 -10.75 -9.02 -5.43
CA ILE A 25 -10.32 -9.87 -6.54
C ILE A 25 -10.86 -11.30 -6.37
N THR A 26 -10.78 -11.86 -5.17
CA THR A 26 -11.30 -13.21 -4.88
C THR A 26 -12.82 -13.25 -5.08
N GLY A 27 -13.54 -12.26 -4.57
CA GLY A 27 -15.00 -12.18 -4.66
C GLY A 27 -15.47 -12.08 -6.10
N THR A 28 -14.84 -11.24 -6.92
CA THR A 28 -15.17 -11.13 -8.35
C THR A 28 -14.91 -12.45 -9.09
N GLY A 29 -13.81 -13.14 -8.81
CA GLY A 29 -13.52 -14.47 -9.36
C GLY A 29 -14.55 -15.53 -8.97
N VAL A 30 -14.98 -15.56 -7.71
CA VAL A 30 -16.00 -16.52 -7.22
C VAL A 30 -17.38 -16.23 -7.78
N ILE A 31 -17.76 -14.95 -7.92
CA ILE A 31 -19.04 -14.55 -8.55
C ILE A 31 -19.04 -14.97 -10.02
N PHE A 32 -17.96 -14.67 -10.76
CA PHE A 32 -17.83 -15.08 -12.16
C PHE A 32 -17.94 -16.59 -12.32
N ALA A 33 -17.23 -17.31 -11.45
CA ALA A 33 -17.37 -18.74 -11.38
C ALA A 33 -18.85 -19.09 -11.20
N TYR A 34 -19.52 -18.63 -10.14
CA TYR A 34 -20.90 -19.03 -9.81
C TYR A 34 -21.87 -18.97 -11.00
N PHE A 35 -21.72 -18.01 -11.91
CA PHE A 35 -22.51 -17.96 -13.16
C PHE A 35 -22.24 -19.15 -14.11
N LEU A 36 -21.00 -19.62 -14.19
CA LEU A 36 -20.57 -20.78 -14.98
C LEU A 36 -20.94 -22.13 -14.33
N LYS A 37 -21.51 -22.16 -13.12
CA LYS A 37 -21.84 -23.41 -12.42
C LYS A 37 -22.78 -24.33 -13.21
N ASN A 38 -23.64 -23.74 -14.05
CA ASN A 38 -24.66 -24.48 -14.80
C ASN A 38 -24.07 -25.32 -15.95
N ILE A 39 -22.81 -25.10 -16.32
CA ILE A 39 -22.07 -25.97 -17.25
C ILE A 39 -21.98 -27.40 -16.70
N PHE A 40 -21.97 -27.55 -15.38
CA PHE A 40 -21.88 -28.86 -14.73
C PHE A 40 -23.26 -29.47 -14.51
N ARG A 41 -23.45 -30.68 -15.06
CA ARG A 41 -24.71 -31.41 -15.03
C ARG A 41 -25.05 -31.99 -13.64
N SER A 42 -24.05 -32.45 -12.91
CA SER A 42 -24.23 -33.09 -11.59
C SER A 42 -24.07 -32.11 -10.43
N GLN A 43 -24.86 -32.27 -9.37
CA GLN A 43 -24.75 -31.47 -8.15
C GLN A 43 -23.37 -31.64 -7.46
N LYS A 44 -22.81 -32.86 -7.48
CA LYS A 44 -21.47 -33.12 -6.92
C LYS A 44 -20.39 -32.36 -7.68
N SER A 45 -20.47 -32.33 -9.02
CA SER A 45 -19.51 -31.57 -9.84
C SER A 45 -19.62 -30.06 -9.62
N ARG A 46 -20.83 -29.53 -9.38
CA ARG A 46 -21.02 -28.11 -9.06
C ARG A 46 -20.34 -27.72 -7.76
N ILE A 47 -20.47 -28.54 -6.71
CA ILE A 47 -19.83 -28.29 -5.41
C ILE A 47 -18.30 -28.35 -5.55
N ILE A 48 -17.77 -29.38 -6.21
CA ILE A 48 -16.32 -29.54 -6.42
C ILE A 48 -15.74 -28.34 -7.18
N TRP A 49 -16.42 -27.92 -8.25
CA TRP A 49 -15.94 -26.81 -9.07
C TRP A 49 -16.05 -25.45 -8.35
N MET A 50 -17.06 -25.21 -7.49
CA MET A 50 -17.11 -24.02 -6.63
C MET A 50 -15.91 -23.97 -5.65
N ILE A 51 -15.57 -25.10 -5.02
CA ILE A 51 -14.43 -25.18 -4.10
C ILE A 51 -13.11 -24.95 -4.85
N ALA A 52 -12.93 -25.62 -5.99
CA ALA A 52 -11.73 -25.47 -6.81
C ALA A 52 -11.57 -24.03 -7.32
N SER A 53 -12.67 -23.40 -7.76
CA SER A 53 -12.67 -22.01 -8.18
C SER A 53 -12.31 -21.05 -7.04
N PHE A 54 -12.86 -21.27 -5.84
CA PHE A 54 -12.50 -20.45 -4.67
C PHE A 54 -11.00 -20.52 -4.38
N LEU A 55 -10.43 -21.74 -4.32
CA LEU A 55 -9.00 -21.94 -4.07
C LEU A 55 -8.15 -21.28 -5.16
N MET A 56 -8.52 -21.43 -6.43
CA MET A 56 -7.80 -20.80 -7.54
C MET A 56 -7.88 -19.27 -7.50
N SER A 57 -9.05 -18.70 -7.20
CA SER A 57 -9.24 -17.25 -7.07
C SER A 57 -8.39 -16.65 -5.95
N VAL A 58 -8.26 -17.35 -4.82
CA VAL A 58 -7.37 -16.93 -3.73
C VAL A 58 -5.91 -16.92 -4.19
N MET A 59 -5.45 -17.98 -4.86
CA MET A 59 -4.08 -18.06 -5.35
C MET A 59 -3.76 -16.97 -6.39
N VAL A 60 -4.68 -16.75 -7.34
CA VAL A 60 -4.54 -15.68 -8.35
C VAL A 60 -4.49 -14.30 -7.68
N SER A 61 -5.32 -14.06 -6.65
CA SER A 61 -5.33 -12.79 -5.93
C SER A 61 -4.00 -12.53 -5.23
N VAL A 62 -3.41 -13.54 -4.60
CA VAL A 62 -2.10 -13.41 -3.94
C VAL A 62 -0.99 -13.14 -4.96
N ILE A 63 -1.01 -13.82 -6.11
CA ILE A 63 -0.02 -13.61 -7.17
C ILE A 63 -0.15 -12.21 -7.78
N ALA A 64 -1.38 -11.75 -8.04
CA ALA A 64 -1.65 -10.43 -8.62
C ALA A 64 -1.17 -9.26 -7.74
N VAL A 65 -1.08 -9.46 -6.43
CA VAL A 65 -0.58 -8.46 -5.48
C VAL A 65 0.95 -8.37 -5.46
N GLU A 66 1.66 -9.38 -5.98
CA GLU A 66 3.12 -9.47 -5.97
C GLU A 66 3.72 -9.06 -4.61
N PRO A 67 3.43 -9.83 -3.53
CA PRO A 67 3.57 -9.36 -2.16
C PRO A 67 5.00 -8.98 -1.78
N GLU A 68 6.01 -9.66 -2.33
CA GLU A 68 7.42 -9.38 -2.06
C GLU A 68 7.85 -8.00 -2.60
N VAL A 69 7.61 -7.75 -3.89
CA VAL A 69 7.96 -6.49 -4.56
C VAL A 69 7.23 -5.33 -3.91
N THR A 70 5.93 -5.51 -3.65
CA THR A 70 5.09 -4.51 -3.00
C THR A 70 5.57 -4.21 -1.58
N TYR A 71 5.88 -5.24 -0.78
CA TYR A 71 6.37 -5.07 0.58
C TYR A 71 7.73 -4.33 0.63
N VAL A 72 8.69 -4.73 -0.21
CA VAL A 72 10.00 -4.08 -0.28
C VAL A 72 9.87 -2.62 -0.70
N LYS A 73 8.98 -2.31 -1.64
CA LYS A 73 8.69 -0.94 -2.08
C LYS A 73 8.10 -0.08 -0.95
N ILE A 74 7.19 -0.63 -0.15
CA ILE A 74 6.63 0.06 1.02
C ILE A 74 7.73 0.34 2.05
N GLN A 75 8.57 -0.64 2.36
CA GLN A 75 9.67 -0.45 3.31
C GLN A 75 10.68 0.60 2.83
N LYS A 76 11.08 0.56 1.56
CA LYS A 76 11.95 1.59 0.99
C LYS A 76 11.35 2.98 1.12
N LYS A 77 10.07 3.13 0.78
CA LYS A 77 9.35 4.40 0.91
C LYS A 77 9.28 4.88 2.37
N LYS A 78 9.06 3.97 3.32
CA LYS A 78 9.08 4.31 4.75
C LYS A 78 10.46 4.80 5.18
N ASN A 79 11.52 4.10 4.82
CA ASN A 79 12.89 4.50 5.15
C ASN A 79 13.25 5.86 4.53
N GLU A 80 12.85 6.12 3.28
CA GLU A 80 13.02 7.43 2.65
C GLU A 80 12.25 8.52 3.39
N ILE A 81 11.00 8.27 3.78
CA ILE A 81 10.21 9.23 4.57
C ILE A 81 10.88 9.51 5.92
N THR A 82 11.29 8.47 6.65
CA THR A 82 11.98 8.61 7.94
C THR A 82 13.26 9.42 7.80
N PHE A 83 14.09 9.12 6.79
CA PHE A 83 15.29 9.89 6.50
C PHE A 83 14.98 11.38 6.29
N ILE A 84 13.93 11.70 5.55
CA ILE A 84 13.54 13.08 5.27
C ILE A 84 13.02 13.77 6.53
N LEU A 85 12.24 13.07 7.34
CA LEU A 85 11.72 13.60 8.60
C LEU A 85 12.82 13.88 9.63
N GLU A 86 13.87 13.06 9.68
CA GLU A 86 14.97 13.21 10.64
C GLU A 86 16.02 14.24 10.21
N ASN A 87 16.29 14.35 8.90
CA ASN A 87 17.45 15.09 8.41
C ASN A 87 17.07 16.37 7.64
N CYS A 88 15.82 16.53 7.21
CA CYS A 88 15.42 17.63 6.34
C CYS A 88 14.44 18.59 7.02
N LYS A 89 14.41 19.84 6.57
CA LYS A 89 13.51 20.87 7.07
C LYS A 89 12.47 21.24 6.02
N VAL A 90 11.25 21.55 6.44
CA VAL A 90 10.21 22.07 5.54
C VAL A 90 10.68 23.41 4.96
N SER A 91 10.78 23.52 3.64
CA SER A 91 11.22 24.72 2.95
C SER A 91 10.08 25.51 2.31
N ALA A 92 9.01 24.84 1.86
CA ALA A 92 7.82 25.52 1.35
C ALA A 92 6.57 24.68 1.57
N PHE A 93 5.50 25.33 2.02
CA PHE A 93 4.20 24.69 2.21
C PHE A 93 3.44 24.58 0.89
N GLU A 94 2.75 23.46 0.70
CA GLU A 94 1.88 23.19 -0.46
C GLU A 94 2.55 23.43 -1.83
N ALA A 95 3.88 23.28 -1.89
CA ALA A 95 4.69 23.50 -3.08
C ALA A 95 4.25 22.65 -4.29
N GLN A 96 3.61 21.51 -4.03
CA GLN A 96 2.95 20.71 -5.07
C GLN A 96 1.48 20.51 -4.71
N GLN A 97 0.60 21.21 -5.41
CA GLN A 97 -0.85 21.05 -5.27
C GLN A 97 -1.32 19.72 -5.84
N ALA A 98 -2.27 19.10 -5.15
CA ALA A 98 -2.94 17.90 -5.61
C ALA A 98 -3.97 18.21 -6.69
N GLY A 99 -4.01 17.39 -7.74
CA GLY A 99 -5.21 17.27 -8.58
C GLY A 99 -6.34 16.52 -7.87
N LEU A 100 -7.41 16.18 -8.60
CA LEU A 100 -8.66 15.59 -8.09
C LEU A 100 -8.49 14.35 -7.18
N PHE A 101 -7.40 13.60 -7.31
CA PHE A 101 -7.08 12.40 -6.50
C PHE A 101 -5.68 12.45 -5.85
N GLY A 102 -5.04 13.62 -5.85
CA GLY A 102 -3.69 13.79 -5.29
C GLY A 102 -3.70 14.13 -3.81
N THR A 103 -2.52 14.09 -3.18
CA THR A 103 -2.28 14.75 -1.88
C THR A 103 -1.38 15.95 -2.10
N THR A 104 -1.74 17.09 -1.50
CA THR A 104 -0.88 18.28 -1.49
C THR A 104 0.42 17.91 -0.78
N LYS A 105 1.54 18.40 -1.31
CA LYS A 105 2.86 18.10 -0.74
C LYS A 105 3.59 19.37 -0.38
N ASP A 106 4.26 19.31 0.76
CA ASP A 106 5.24 20.30 1.20
C ASP A 106 6.59 19.95 0.59
N ALA A 107 7.39 20.98 0.29
CA ALA A 107 8.78 20.83 -0.08
C ALA A 107 9.66 20.77 1.18
N TRP A 108 10.60 19.84 1.19
CA TRP A 108 11.55 19.58 2.26
C TRP A 108 12.95 19.73 1.71
N SER A 109 13.74 20.62 2.30
CA SER A 109 15.13 20.82 1.93
C SER A 109 16.04 20.00 2.84
N CYS A 110 16.83 19.14 2.21
CA CYS A 110 17.72 18.19 2.86
C CYS A 110 19.18 18.67 2.79
N PRO A 111 20.07 18.19 3.69
CA PRO A 111 21.47 18.63 3.77
C PRO A 111 22.31 18.23 2.55
N ASP A 112 21.80 17.32 1.71
CA ASP A 112 22.37 16.93 0.42
C ASP A 112 22.05 17.92 -0.72
N GLY A 113 21.35 19.03 -0.42
CA GLY A 113 20.98 20.05 -1.40
C GLY A 113 19.81 19.66 -2.30
N ILE A 114 19.19 18.50 -2.06
CA ILE A 114 18.05 18.01 -2.86
C ILE A 114 16.74 18.34 -2.14
N THR A 115 15.85 19.07 -2.82
CA THR A 115 14.49 19.29 -2.34
C THR A 115 13.62 18.06 -2.62
N ARG A 116 12.98 17.52 -1.58
CA ARG A 116 12.08 16.37 -1.65
C ARG A 116 10.66 16.79 -1.29
N TYR A 117 9.66 16.06 -1.77
CA TYR A 117 8.25 16.43 -1.58
C TYR A 117 7.51 15.38 -0.76
N LEU A 118 7.04 15.76 0.43
CA LEU A 118 6.22 14.89 1.28
C LEU A 118 4.79 15.42 1.41
N PRO A 119 3.80 14.53 1.51
CA PRO A 119 2.43 14.92 1.83
C PRO A 119 2.33 15.72 3.15
N VAL A 120 1.41 16.69 3.20
CA VAL A 120 1.19 17.58 4.35
C VAL A 120 1.01 16.83 5.68
N LYS A 121 0.48 15.59 5.65
CA LYS A 121 0.30 14.74 6.85
C LYS A 121 1.59 14.44 7.63
N TYR A 122 2.75 14.64 7.02
CA TYR A 122 4.06 14.43 7.65
C TYR A 122 4.65 15.72 8.22
N ARG A 123 3.96 16.85 8.10
CA ARG A 123 4.37 18.12 8.70
C ARG A 123 4.35 17.98 10.23
N PRO A 124 5.42 18.38 10.94
CA PRO A 124 5.42 18.40 12.40
C PRO A 124 4.38 19.43 12.89
N GLU A 125 3.61 19.06 13.91
CA GLU A 125 2.72 20.01 14.59
C GLU A 125 3.56 21.13 15.23
N ALA A 126 3.01 22.34 15.26
CA ALA A 126 3.74 23.58 15.54
C ALA A 126 4.50 23.62 16.89
N GLY A 127 4.28 22.67 17.80
CA GLY A 127 5.04 22.54 19.06
C GLY A 127 6.42 21.87 18.94
N SER A 128 6.76 21.24 17.81
CA SER A 128 8.09 20.62 17.61
C SER A 128 9.08 21.52 16.86
N SER A 129 8.58 22.55 16.16
CA SER A 129 9.41 23.43 15.31
C SER A 129 9.97 24.63 16.06
N GLU A 130 9.36 25.06 17.17
CA GLU A 130 9.86 26.20 17.96
C GLU A 130 11.22 25.94 18.62
N LYS A 131 11.60 24.67 18.83
CA LYS A 131 12.88 24.35 19.48
C LYS A 131 14.09 24.45 18.55
N MET A 132 13.91 24.45 17.22
CA MET A 132 15.01 24.52 16.27
C MET A 132 15.34 25.95 15.81
N GLN A 133 14.49 26.93 16.12
CA GLN A 133 14.68 28.33 15.74
C GLN A 133 15.40 29.15 16.83
N SER A 134 15.50 28.61 18.05
CA SER A 134 16.18 29.25 19.18
C SER A 134 17.69 28.98 19.27
N GLU A 135 18.27 28.13 18.44
CA GLU A 135 19.73 27.88 18.42
C GLU A 135 20.47 28.67 17.32
N LEU A 136 19.79 29.58 16.62
CA LEU A 136 20.42 30.43 15.58
C LEU A 136 20.37 31.94 15.91
N HIS A 137 20.13 32.29 17.19
CA HIS A 137 20.22 33.67 17.70
C HIS A 137 21.19 33.76 18.88
#